data_AF-B0WU11-F1
#
_entry.id   AF-B0WU11-F1
#
_cell.length_a   1.000
_cell.length_b   1.000
_cell.length_c   1.000
_cell.angle_alpha   90.00
_cell.angle_beta   90.00
_cell.angle_gamma   90.00
#
_symmetry.space_group_name_H-M   'P 1'
#
loop_
_entity.id
_entity.type
_entity.pdbx_description
1 polymer ?
#
loop_
_entity_poly.entity_id
_entity_poly.type
_entity_poly.pdbx_seq_one_letter_code
_entity_poly.pdbx_strand_id
1 'polypeptide(L)'
;MKIILAFCLFTAVAALELSPEEKKCQEQVDASEEDVEMFRSLQQPEERTTKCYYDCMLQKINYSDGKRFNREGFLHTMTQVAKNEQQRKAIQHLGDQCNGTENDDPCELAADIVACLFR
;
A
#
# COMPACT_ATOMS: atom_id res chain seq x y z
N MET A 1 4.04 -47.72 18.86
CA MET A 1 5.03 -47.11 17.94
C MET A 1 4.73 -45.62 17.90
N LYS A 2 5.43 -44.83 18.70
CA LYS A 2 6.65 -44.06 18.33
C LYS A 2 6.30 -42.93 17.35
N ILE A 3 6.12 -41.70 17.85
CA ILE A 3 7.09 -40.56 17.77
C ILE A 3 6.98 -39.94 16.36
N ILE A 4 6.51 -38.70 16.10
CA ILE A 4 6.95 -37.34 16.51
C ILE A 4 5.75 -36.40 16.19
N LEU A 5 5.09 -35.69 17.12
CA LEU A 5 5.49 -34.39 17.69
C LEU A 5 6.21 -33.43 16.72
N ALA A 6 5.58 -33.09 15.59
CA ALA A 6 5.93 -31.88 14.83
C ALA A 6 4.90 -30.76 15.06
N PHE A 7 4.49 -30.60 16.33
CA PHE A 7 3.78 -29.43 16.85
C PHE A 7 4.81 -28.51 17.49
N CYS A 8 5.76 -28.03 16.71
CA CYS A 8 6.72 -26.99 17.10
C CYS A 8 7.24 -26.36 15.82
N LEU A 9 6.61 -25.27 15.38
CA LEU A 9 7.19 -24.10 14.69
C LEU A 9 6.04 -23.14 14.27
N PHE A 10 5.07 -22.90 15.16
CA PHE A 10 4.26 -21.67 15.09
C PHE A 10 5.05 -20.52 15.73
N THR A 11 6.29 -20.32 15.28
CA THR A 11 7.11 -19.18 15.68
C THR A 11 6.78 -18.02 14.75
N ALA A 12 5.79 -17.21 15.13
CA ALA A 12 5.67 -15.80 14.74
C ALA A 12 6.11 -15.39 13.31
N VAL A 13 5.62 -16.03 12.25
CA VAL A 13 5.93 -15.65 10.84
C VAL A 13 4.87 -14.69 10.27
N ALA A 14 4.19 -13.89 11.09
CA ALA A 14 3.11 -13.04 10.60
C ALA A 14 3.58 -11.82 9.78
N ALA A 15 4.88 -11.50 9.78
CA ALA A 15 5.44 -10.32 9.10
C ALA A 15 6.18 -10.62 7.79
N LEU A 16 6.49 -11.88 7.47
CA LEU A 16 7.30 -12.24 6.30
C LEU A 16 6.49 -12.81 5.13
N GLU A 17 5.22 -13.16 5.34
CA GLU A 17 4.38 -13.70 4.26
C GLU A 17 3.75 -12.56 3.45
N LEU A 18 3.96 -12.58 2.14
CA LEU A 18 3.29 -11.68 1.21
C LEU A 18 1.81 -12.04 1.12
N SER A 19 0.94 -11.03 1.18
CA SER A 19 -0.46 -11.17 0.77
C SER A 19 -0.56 -11.56 -0.72
N PRO A 20 -1.67 -12.17 -1.16
CA PRO A 20 -1.89 -12.48 -2.57
C PRO A 20 -1.76 -11.26 -3.49
N GLU A 21 -2.20 -10.08 -3.03
CA GLU A 21 -2.08 -8.81 -3.73
C GLU A 21 -0.63 -8.36 -3.85
N GLU A 22 0.13 -8.38 -2.74
CA GLU A 22 1.56 -8.01 -2.75
C GLU A 22 2.36 -8.93 -3.68
N LYS A 23 2.13 -10.25 -3.61
CA LYS A 23 2.79 -11.22 -4.50
C LYS A 23 2.46 -10.96 -5.96
N LYS A 24 1.19 -10.71 -6.28
CA LYS A 24 0.77 -10.43 -7.65
C LYS A 24 1.41 -9.14 -8.18
N CYS A 25 1.44 -8.08 -7.37
CA CYS A 25 2.07 -6.83 -7.75
C CYS A 25 3.58 -6.97 -7.91
N GLN A 26 4.22 -7.76 -7.04
CA GLN A 26 5.64 -8.07 -7.13
C GLN A 26 5.97 -8.76 -8.46
N GLU A 27 5.25 -9.83 -8.80
CA GLU A 27 5.44 -10.57 -10.07
C GLU A 27 5.13 -9.71 -11.30
N GLN A 28 4.15 -8.80 -11.22
CA GLN A 28 3.72 -7.99 -12.36
C GLN A 28 4.80 -6.98 -12.80
N VAL A 29 5.58 -6.44 -11.87
CA VAL A 29 6.57 -5.39 -12.14
C VAL A 29 8.02 -5.81 -11.86
N ASP A 30 8.22 -7.10 -11.57
CA ASP A 30 9.53 -7.66 -11.18
C ASP A 30 10.15 -6.95 -9.96
N ALA A 31 9.32 -6.69 -8.95
CA ALA A 31 9.76 -6.03 -7.73
C ALA A 31 10.51 -6.99 -6.79
N SER A 32 11.48 -6.45 -6.07
CA SER A 32 12.22 -7.16 -5.02
C SER A 32 11.39 -7.25 -3.73
N GLU A 33 11.86 -8.07 -2.78
CA GLU A 33 11.29 -8.06 -1.41
C GLU A 33 11.51 -6.70 -0.72
N GLU A 34 12.60 -6.00 -1.06
CA GLU A 34 12.89 -4.66 -0.54
C GLU A 34 11.84 -3.64 -0.98
N ASP A 35 11.38 -3.69 -2.23
CA ASP A 35 10.30 -2.82 -2.72
C ASP A 35 8.99 -3.04 -1.95
N VAL A 36 8.69 -4.28 -1.57
CA VAL A 36 7.53 -4.61 -0.74
C VAL A 36 7.68 -4.02 0.67
N GLU A 37 8.85 -4.19 1.28
CA GLU A 37 9.11 -3.67 2.62
C GLU A 37 9.11 -2.13 2.64
N MET A 38 9.57 -1.47 1.57
CA MET A 38 9.42 -0.02 1.40
C MET A 38 7.94 0.39 1.45
N PHE A 39 7.07 -0.31 0.71
CA PHE A 39 5.63 -0.05 0.73
C PHE A 39 5.01 -0.24 2.11
N ARG A 40 5.33 -1.36 2.78
CA ARG A 40 4.84 -1.68 4.13
C ARG A 40 5.28 -0.66 5.17
N SER A 41 6.48 -0.12 5.01
CA SER A 41 7.05 0.91 5.88
C SER A 41 6.71 2.34 5.46
N LEU A 42 5.87 2.52 4.43
CA LEU A 42 5.39 3.82 3.93
C LEU A 42 6.53 4.76 3.51
N GLN A 43 7.61 4.20 2.95
CA GLN A 43 8.72 4.99 2.43
C GLN A 43 8.33 5.67 1.10
N GLN A 44 8.98 6.79 0.79
CA GLN A 44 8.79 7.45 -0.50
C GLN A 44 9.47 6.63 -1.61
N PRO A 45 8.76 6.24 -2.68
CA PRO A 45 9.37 5.49 -3.78
C PRO A 45 10.14 6.44 -4.71
N GLU A 46 11.41 6.15 -4.96
CA GLU A 46 12.27 6.92 -5.87
C GLU A 46 12.54 6.18 -7.18
N GLU A 47 12.80 4.88 -7.08
CA GLU A 47 13.12 4.03 -8.23
C GLU A 47 11.87 3.62 -9.01
N ARG A 48 12.01 3.46 -10.33
CA ARG A 48 10.87 3.18 -11.22
C ARG A 48 10.13 1.90 -10.83
N THR A 49 10.85 0.83 -10.49
CA THR A 49 10.25 -0.45 -10.10
C THR A 49 9.40 -0.30 -8.84
N THR A 50 9.93 0.38 -7.81
CA THR A 50 9.20 0.64 -6.56
C THR A 50 7.96 1.49 -6.81
N LYS A 51 8.07 2.54 -7.63
CA LYS A 51 6.94 3.38 -8.04
C LYS A 51 5.83 2.56 -8.72
N CYS A 52 6.20 1.69 -9.65
CA CYS A 52 5.24 0.82 -10.33
C CYS A 52 4.65 -0.25 -9.39
N TYR A 53 5.40 -0.73 -8.42
CA TYR A 53 4.89 -1.60 -7.37
C TYR A 53 3.82 -0.87 -6.53
N TYR A 54 4.10 0.37 -6.14
CA TYR A 54 3.16 1.21 -5.40
C TYR A 54 1.90 1.49 -6.23
N ASP A 55 2.01 1.77 -7.53
CA ASP A 55 0.85 1.93 -8.41
C ASP A 55 -0.07 0.70 -8.36
N CYS A 56 0.51 -0.48 -8.54
CA CYS A 56 -0.25 -1.73 -8.48
C CYS A 56 -0.96 -1.90 -7.12
N MET A 57 -0.26 -1.65 -6.01
CA MET A 57 -0.83 -1.76 -4.67
C MET A 57 -1.92 -0.72 -4.41
N LEU A 58 -1.68 0.55 -4.77
CA LEU A 58 -2.65 1.64 -4.62
C LEU A 58 -3.91 1.39 -5.44
N GLN A 59 -3.81 0.80 -6.63
CA GLN A 59 -4.99 0.36 -7.39
C GLN A 59 -5.72 -0.81 -6.70
N LYS A 60 -5.00 -1.78 -6.11
CA LYS A 60 -5.61 -2.91 -5.39
C LYS A 60 -6.39 -2.49 -4.14
N ILE A 61 -5.89 -1.50 -3.41
CA ILE A 61 -6.57 -0.92 -2.24
C ILE A 61 -7.47 0.26 -2.58
N ASN A 62 -7.66 0.55 -3.88
CA ASN A 62 -8.57 1.56 -4.43
C ASN A 62 -8.21 3.01 -4.08
N TYR A 63 -6.92 3.32 -3.89
CA TYR A 63 -6.43 4.70 -3.67
C TYR A 63 -6.05 5.39 -4.98
N SER A 64 -5.92 4.63 -6.06
CA SER A 64 -5.65 5.12 -7.42
C SER A 64 -6.58 4.39 -8.41
N ASP A 65 -7.00 5.08 -9.47
CA ASP A 65 -7.64 4.46 -10.63
C ASP A 65 -6.68 4.27 -11.82
N GLY A 66 -5.39 4.51 -11.60
CA GLY A 66 -4.33 4.48 -12.61
C GLY A 66 -4.18 5.79 -13.40
N LYS A 67 -5.00 6.81 -13.14
CA LYS A 67 -4.88 8.16 -13.74
C LYS A 67 -4.91 9.27 -12.71
N ARG A 68 -5.63 9.05 -11.61
CA ARG A 68 -5.75 10.01 -10.51
C ARG A 68 -5.88 9.33 -9.16
N PHE A 69 -5.61 10.12 -8.13
CA PHE A 69 -5.93 9.75 -6.76
C PHE A 69 -7.44 9.52 -6.60
N ASN A 70 -7.82 8.33 -6.13
CA ASN A 70 -9.19 8.00 -5.79
C ASN A 70 -9.48 8.38 -4.34
N ARG A 71 -9.89 9.63 -4.13
CA ARG A 71 -10.28 10.15 -2.80
C ARG A 71 -11.35 9.29 -2.13
N GLU A 72 -12.39 8.88 -2.87
CA GLU A 72 -13.50 8.13 -2.28
C GLU A 72 -13.05 6.76 -1.79
N GLY A 73 -12.23 6.06 -2.58
CA GLY A 73 -11.65 4.78 -2.16
C GLY A 73 -10.69 4.92 -0.99
N PHE A 74 -9.86 5.96 -0.96
CA PHE A 74 -9.02 6.29 0.19
C PHE A 74 -9.85 6.50 1.47
N LEU A 75 -10.90 7.31 1.41
CA LEU A 75 -11.74 7.57 2.57
C LEU A 75 -12.52 6.34 3.01
N HIS A 76 -13.00 5.53 2.06
CA HIS A 76 -13.69 4.29 2.38
C HIS A 76 -12.83 3.36 3.23
N THR A 77 -11.54 3.20 2.90
CA THR A 77 -10.63 2.33 3.63
C THR A 77 -10.12 3.00 4.92
N MET A 78 -9.61 4.22 4.84
CA MET A 78 -8.93 4.85 5.99
C MET A 78 -9.87 5.23 7.12
N THR A 79 -11.12 5.62 6.81
CA THR A 79 -12.06 5.98 7.88
C THR A 79 -12.54 4.79 8.70
N GLN A 80 -12.44 3.55 8.17
CA GLN A 80 -12.76 2.32 8.91
C GLN A 80 -11.73 2.00 10.00
N VAL A 81 -10.47 2.40 9.81
CA VAL A 81 -9.39 2.20 10.79
C VAL A 81 -9.20 3.40 11.72
N ALA A 82 -10.00 4.47 11.55
CA ALA A 82 -9.96 5.63 12.42
C ALA A 82 -10.46 5.28 13.83
N LYS A 83 -9.64 5.55 14.85
CA LYS A 83 -9.92 5.22 16.26
C LYS A 83 -10.84 6.24 16.94
N ASN A 84 -10.94 7.44 16.39
CA ASN A 84 -11.75 8.52 16.93
C ASN A 84 -12.10 9.56 15.84
N GLU A 85 -12.98 10.50 16.21
CA GLU A 85 -13.48 11.53 15.30
C GLU A 85 -12.39 12.51 14.84
N GLN A 86 -11.39 12.79 15.69
CA GLN A 86 -10.26 13.65 15.31
C GLN A 86 -9.43 13.01 14.19
N GLN A 87 -9.13 11.71 14.31
CA GLN A 87 -8.42 10.95 13.27
C GLN A 87 -9.25 10.87 11.98
N ARG A 88 -10.57 10.68 12.09
CA ARG A 88 -11.47 10.68 10.92
C ARG A 88 -11.42 12.01 10.17
N LYS A 89 -11.45 13.14 10.89
CA LYS A 89 -11.33 14.48 10.29
C LYS A 89 -9.97 14.71 9.65
N ALA A 90 -8.88 14.23 10.27
CA ALA A 90 -7.55 14.31 9.68
C ALA A 90 -7.46 13.51 8.37
N ILE A 91 -8.02 12.29 8.34
CA ILE A 91 -8.10 11.46 7.12
C ILE A 91 -8.93 12.17 6.04
N GLN A 92 -10.09 12.74 6.39
CA GLN A 92 -10.90 13.52 5.45
C GLN A 92 -10.12 14.69 4.86
N HIS A 93 -9.42 15.45 5.71
CA HIS A 93 -8.61 16.59 5.30
C HIS A 93 -7.48 16.18 4.35
N LEU A 94 -6.76 15.09 4.64
CA LEU A 94 -5.72 14.55 3.75
C LEU A 94 -6.30 14.14 2.40
N GLY A 95 -7.43 13.43 2.40
CA GLY A 95 -8.12 13.03 1.17
C GLY A 95 -8.59 14.24 0.34
N ASP A 96 -9.04 15.32 0.99
CA ASP A 96 -9.38 16.57 0.34
C ASP A 96 -8.16 17.30 -0.24
N GLN A 97 -7.06 17.34 0.51
CA GLN A 97 -5.83 18.00 0.09
C GLN A 97 -5.20 17.34 -1.14
N CYS A 98 -5.26 16.01 -1.23
CA CYS A 98 -4.71 15.25 -2.35
C CYS A 98 -5.71 15.02 -3.48
N ASN A 99 -6.93 15.55 -3.36
CA ASN A 99 -7.91 15.46 -4.43
C ASN A 99 -7.45 16.27 -5.63
N GLY A 100 -7.29 15.62 -6.78
CA GLY A 100 -6.74 16.24 -7.99
C GLY A 100 -5.27 15.94 -8.24
N THR A 101 -4.63 15.09 -7.44
CA THR A 101 -3.36 14.46 -7.84
C THR A 101 -3.62 13.56 -9.05
N GLU A 102 -2.97 13.89 -10.17
CA GLU A 102 -3.09 13.22 -11.47
C GLU A 102 -1.71 13.16 -12.12
N ASN A 103 -1.44 12.10 -12.89
CA ASN A 103 -0.22 11.95 -13.66
C ASN A 103 -0.49 10.96 -14.82
N ASP A 104 0.11 11.22 -15.98
CA ASP A 104 -0.05 10.38 -17.17
C ASP A 104 0.76 9.08 -17.07
N ASP A 105 1.84 9.03 -16.26
CA ASP A 105 2.53 7.79 -15.90
C ASP A 105 1.97 7.26 -14.57
N PRO A 106 1.27 6.10 -14.56
CA PRO A 106 0.69 5.54 -13.33
C PRO A 106 1.73 5.26 -12.23
N CYS A 107 2.98 4.94 -12.60
CA CYS A 107 4.03 4.74 -11.61
C CYS A 107 4.43 6.06 -10.95
N GLU A 108 4.56 7.14 -11.74
CA GLU A 108 4.81 8.48 -11.18
C GLU A 108 3.60 9.00 -10.39
N LEU A 109 2.37 8.70 -10.84
CA LEU A 109 1.15 8.99 -10.08
C LEU A 109 1.22 8.40 -8.67
N ALA A 110 1.68 7.15 -8.53
CA ALA A 110 1.80 6.51 -7.23
C ALA A 110 2.78 7.24 -6.30
N ALA A 111 3.91 7.70 -6.83
CA ALA A 111 4.87 8.52 -6.08
C ALA A 111 4.26 9.86 -5.65
N ASP A 112 3.52 10.52 -6.54
CA ASP A 112 2.83 11.79 -6.28
C ASP A 112 1.73 11.64 -5.22
N ILE A 113 0.98 10.53 -5.25
CA ILE A 113 -0.04 10.21 -4.23
C ILE A 113 0.61 10.05 -2.86
N VAL A 114 1.68 9.24 -2.75
CA VAL A 114 2.38 9.03 -1.48
C VAL A 114 2.99 10.34 -0.97
N ALA A 115 3.66 11.10 -1.84
CA ALA A 115 4.23 12.39 -1.48
C ALA A 115 3.17 13.38 -0.95
N CYS A 116 1.96 13.36 -1.53
CA CYS A 116 0.88 14.22 -1.05
C CYS A 116 0.32 13.79 0.31
N LEU A 117 0.10 12.49 0.51
CA LEU A 117 -0.51 11.95 1.73
C LEU A 117 0.40 12.08 2.96
N PHE A 118 1.72 12.12 2.77
CA PHE A 118 2.73 12.21 3.85
C PHE A 118 3.43 13.57 3.92
N ARG A 119 2.85 14.61 3.30
CA ARG A 119 3.39 15.98 3.32
C ARG A 119 3.33 16.64 4.69
#